data_AF-A0A956S589-F1
#
_entry.id   AF-A0A956S589-F1
#
_cell.length_a   1.000
_cell.length_b   1.000
_cell.length_c   1.000
_cell.angle_alpha   90.00
_cell.angle_beta   90.00
_cell.angle_gamma   90.00
#
_symmetry.space_group_name_H-M   'P 1'
#
loop_
_entity.id
_entity.type
_entity.pdbx_description
1 polymer ?
#
loop_
_entity_poly.entity_id
_entity_poly.type
_entity_poly.pdbx_seq_one_letter_code
_entity_poly.pdbx_strand_id
1 'polypeptide(L)'
;MNIFKFEFKRLLKSCIIWSLVCGALITLFMSLFPTMEDMGMKQIVNDKMGGMPVEILKAFNIDSSMDFTDIFNYLGYAIQYIAMASAVYGAILGVNSLIREESQGTIEFLYSKPINRLKIVTSKLCAIVAIFYVYILIIGTITMGVCYMVKPE
;
A
#
# COMPACT_ATOMS: atom_id res chain seq x y z
N MET A 1 -19.14 -5.98 25.10
CA MET A 1 -17.92 -5.98 24.26
C MET A 1 -18.29 -5.38 22.92
N ASN A 2 -17.68 -4.25 22.52
CA ASN A 2 -18.01 -3.63 21.23
C ASN A 2 -17.19 -4.34 20.14
N ILE A 3 -17.84 -5.11 19.27
CA ILE A 3 -17.20 -5.98 18.25
C ILE A 3 -16.20 -5.16 17.42
N PHE A 4 -16.60 -3.94 17.03
CA PHE A 4 -15.76 -3.00 16.30
C PHE A 4 -14.44 -2.69 17.02
N LYS A 5 -14.47 -2.32 18.32
CA LYS A 5 -13.26 -1.95 19.07
C LYS A 5 -12.32 -3.14 19.26
N PHE A 6 -12.88 -4.33 19.40
CA PHE A 6 -12.11 -5.57 19.54
C PHE A 6 -11.38 -5.90 18.23
N GLU A 7 -12.10 -5.87 17.11
CA GLU A 7 -11.52 -6.10 15.78
C GLU A 7 -10.49 -5.03 15.42
N PHE A 8 -10.80 -3.76 15.67
CA PHE A 8 -9.89 -2.66 15.37
C PHE A 8 -8.54 -2.80 16.10
N LYS A 9 -8.55 -3.03 17.43
CA LYS A 9 -7.30 -3.25 18.20
C LYS A 9 -6.49 -4.45 17.71
N ARG A 10 -7.18 -5.49 17.24
CA ARG A 10 -6.56 -6.72 16.74
C ARG A 10 -5.89 -6.49 15.38
N LEU A 11 -6.57 -5.79 14.47
CA LEU A 11 -6.08 -5.48 13.14
C LEU A 11 -4.98 -4.41 13.15
N LEU A 12 -4.94 -3.54 14.19
CA LEU A 12 -3.95 -2.47 14.32
C LEU A 12 -2.50 -2.97 14.33
N LYS A 13 -2.24 -4.12 14.96
CA LYS A 13 -0.89 -4.74 14.93
C LYS A 13 -0.45 -5.07 13.51
N SER A 14 -1.35 -5.65 12.72
CA SER A 14 -1.09 -5.96 11.31
C SER A 14 -0.90 -4.67 10.50
N CYS A 15 -1.75 -3.67 10.71
CA CYS A 15 -1.65 -2.36 10.06
C CYS A 15 -0.29 -1.71 10.29
N ILE A 16 0.24 -1.73 11.53
CA ILE A 16 1.55 -1.15 11.84
C ILE A 16 2.67 -1.88 11.08
N ILE A 17 2.66 -3.22 11.07
CA ILE A 17 3.69 -4.01 10.39
C ILE A 17 3.67 -3.72 8.88
N TRP A 18 2.48 -3.74 8.26
CA TRP A 18 2.34 -3.44 6.84
C TRP A 18 2.72 -2.00 6.51
N SER A 19 2.37 -1.03 7.37
CA SER A 19 2.77 0.37 7.20
C SER A 19 4.29 0.54 7.30
N LEU A 20 4.95 -0.19 8.20
CA LEU A 20 6.40 -0.13 8.36
C LEU A 20 7.11 -0.73 7.16
N VAL A 21 6.66 -1.89 6.66
CA VAL A 21 7.26 -2.54 5.48
C VAL A 21 7.04 -1.71 4.23
N CYS A 22 5.80 -1.27 3.96
CA CYS A 22 5.52 -0.41 2.82
C CYS A 22 6.26 0.93 2.94
N GLY A 23 6.24 1.56 4.11
CA GLY A 23 6.96 2.80 4.39
C GLY A 23 8.46 2.69 4.13
N ALA A 24 9.10 1.60 4.59
CA ALA A 24 10.51 1.35 4.32
C ALA A 24 10.79 1.19 2.82
N LEU A 25 9.91 0.53 2.07
CA LEU A 25 10.01 0.43 0.61
C LEU A 25 9.89 1.81 -0.06
N ILE A 26 8.98 2.68 0.38
CA ILE A 26 8.86 4.05 -0.16
C ILE A 26 10.18 4.82 0.05
N THR A 27 10.71 4.78 1.27
CA THR A 27 11.97 5.45 1.60
C THR A 27 13.13 4.89 0.78
N LEU A 28 13.18 3.58 0.58
CA LEU A 28 14.20 2.94 -0.24
C LEU A 28 14.12 3.42 -1.69
N PHE A 29 12.93 3.37 -2.31
CA PHE A 29 12.75 3.87 -3.68
C PHE A 29 13.15 5.34 -3.78
N MET A 30 12.68 6.20 -2.89
CA MET A 30 13.01 7.63 -2.93
C MET A 30 14.49 7.91 -2.62
N SER A 31 15.18 7.06 -1.84
CA SER A 31 16.64 7.19 -1.64
C SER A 31 17.46 6.88 -2.89
N LEU A 32 16.87 6.18 -3.87
CA LEU A 32 17.47 5.90 -5.17
C LEU A 32 17.15 7.01 -6.20
N PHE A 33 16.36 8.01 -5.84
CA PHE A 33 16.07 9.14 -6.73
C PHE A 33 17.32 9.99 -7.06
N PRO A 34 18.19 10.38 -6.10
CA PRO A 34 19.34 11.23 -6.39
C PRO A 34 20.35 10.58 -7.35
N THR A 35 20.44 9.24 -7.36
CA THR A 35 21.29 8.55 -8.32
C THR A 35 20.70 8.63 -9.73
N MET A 36 19.37 8.64 -9.88
CA MET A 36 18.67 8.79 -11.17
C MET A 36 18.69 10.22 -11.70
N GLU A 37 18.81 11.21 -10.81
CA GLU A 37 18.99 12.63 -11.15
C GLU A 37 20.40 12.94 -11.68
N ASP A 38 21.40 12.13 -11.28
CA ASP A 38 22.79 12.32 -11.67
C ASP A 38 22.97 12.18 -13.20
N MET A 39 23.54 13.21 -13.85
CA MET A 39 23.53 13.39 -15.32
C MET A 39 24.10 12.19 -16.10
N GLY A 40 24.95 11.36 -15.49
CA GLY A 40 25.52 10.16 -16.10
C GLY A 40 24.50 9.05 -16.37
N MET A 41 23.41 8.95 -15.59
CA MET A 41 22.34 7.99 -15.85
C MET A 41 21.29 8.52 -16.83
N LYS A 42 21.20 9.83 -17.06
CA LYS A 42 20.25 10.42 -18.03
C LYS A 42 20.54 9.99 -19.47
N GLN A 43 21.82 9.87 -19.83
CA GLN A 43 22.24 9.31 -21.13
C GLN A 43 22.01 7.78 -21.19
N ILE A 44 22.38 7.06 -20.13
CA ILE A 44 22.27 5.59 -20.12
C ILE A 44 20.81 5.14 -20.11
N VAL A 45 19.93 5.81 -19.37
CA VAL A 45 18.49 5.50 -19.31
C VAL A 45 17.81 5.85 -20.63
N ASN A 46 18.09 7.00 -21.25
CA ASN A 46 17.56 7.32 -22.58
C ASN A 46 18.06 6.34 -23.66
N ASP A 47 19.34 5.99 -23.67
CA ASP A 47 19.90 5.06 -24.64
C ASP A 47 19.37 3.62 -24.44
N LYS A 48 19.14 3.20 -23.19
CA LYS A 48 18.56 1.88 -22.85
C LYS A 48 17.05 1.82 -23.07
N MET A 49 16.32 2.91 -22.80
CA MET A 49 14.88 3.02 -23.04
C MET A 49 14.56 3.15 -24.53
N GLY A 50 15.41 3.84 -25.30
CA GLY A 50 15.31 3.87 -26.77
C GLY A 50 15.52 2.50 -27.42
N GLY A 51 16.18 1.57 -26.73
CA GLY A 51 16.35 0.17 -27.16
C GLY A 51 15.27 -0.80 -26.67
N MET A 52 14.32 -0.38 -25.81
CA MET A 52 13.27 -1.25 -25.30
C MET A 52 12.05 -1.28 -26.23
N PRO A 53 11.45 -2.47 -26.49
CA PRO A 53 10.23 -2.57 -27.27
C PRO A 53 9.11 -1.74 -26.65
N VAL A 54 8.38 -1.00 -27.49
CA VAL A 54 7.25 -0.14 -27.09
C VAL A 54 6.17 -0.89 -26.28
N GLU A 55 6.03 -2.19 -26.52
CA GLU A 55 5.10 -3.07 -25.80
C GLU A 55 5.50 -3.28 -24.33
N ILE A 56 6.80 -3.37 -24.04
CA ILE A 56 7.31 -3.53 -22.67
C ILE A 56 7.14 -2.21 -21.91
N LEU A 57 7.46 -1.08 -22.54
CA LEU A 57 7.26 0.25 -21.96
C LEU A 57 5.79 0.50 -21.58
N LYS A 58 4.84 0.13 -22.46
CA LYS A 58 3.41 0.19 -22.16
C LYS A 58 2.98 -0.75 -21.03
N ALA A 59 3.52 -1.96 -20.96
CA ALA A 59 3.20 -2.91 -19.90
C ALA A 59 3.66 -2.43 -18.50
N PHE A 60 4.76 -1.68 -18.44
CA PHE A 60 5.25 -1.04 -17.21
C PHE A 60 4.63 0.34 -16.93
N ASN A 61 3.67 0.80 -17.74
CA ASN A 61 3.08 2.14 -17.66
C ASN A 61 4.12 3.28 -17.81
N ILE A 62 5.24 2.99 -18.47
CA ILE A 62 6.29 3.97 -18.76
C ILE A 62 5.99 4.53 -20.14
N ASP A 63 5.36 5.71 -20.21
CA ASP A 63 5.29 6.43 -21.48
C ASP A 63 6.70 6.83 -21.90
N SER A 64 7.00 6.73 -23.20
CA SER A 64 8.29 7.05 -23.81
C SER A 64 8.79 8.49 -23.58
N SER A 65 7.99 9.32 -22.91
CA SER A 65 8.25 10.71 -22.55
C SER A 65 8.42 10.94 -21.05
N MET A 66 8.46 9.89 -20.23
CA MET A 66 8.57 10.01 -18.78
C MET A 66 10.02 10.32 -18.40
N ASP A 67 10.33 11.60 -18.12
CA ASP A 67 11.62 12.00 -17.60
C ASP A 67 11.73 11.57 -16.13
N PHE A 68 12.51 10.53 -15.87
CA PHE A 68 12.78 10.03 -14.51
C PHE A 68 13.65 10.99 -13.68
N THR A 69 14.18 12.06 -14.30
CA THR A 69 14.77 13.19 -13.57
C THR A 69 13.72 14.05 -12.86
N ASP A 70 12.44 13.96 -13.25
CA ASP A 70 11.35 14.64 -12.53
C ASP A 70 10.88 13.80 -11.34
N ILE A 71 10.89 14.41 -10.14
CA ILE A 71 10.45 13.82 -8.88
C ILE A 71 9.02 13.28 -9.00
N PHE A 72 8.13 13.98 -9.71
CA PHE A 72 6.73 13.56 -9.81
C PHE A 72 6.57 12.29 -10.66
N ASN A 73 7.34 12.17 -11.73
CA ASN A 73 7.33 10.99 -12.60
C ASN A 73 7.94 9.77 -11.89
N TYR A 74 9.07 9.97 -11.20
CA TYR A 74 9.70 8.92 -10.41
C TYR A 74 8.81 8.45 -9.27
N LEU A 75 8.12 9.38 -8.60
CA LEU A 75 7.16 9.07 -7.55
C LEU A 75 5.96 8.28 -8.10
N GLY A 76 5.44 8.65 -9.29
CA GLY A 76 4.37 7.91 -9.96
C GLY A 76 4.75 6.45 -10.21
N TYR A 77 5.97 6.20 -10.69
CA TYR A 77 6.52 4.86 -10.88
C TYR A 77 6.67 4.10 -9.55
N ALA A 78 7.21 4.73 -8.50
CA ALA A 78 7.35 4.09 -7.19
C ALA A 78 5.99 3.75 -6.54
N ILE A 79 5.01 4.65 -6.65
CA ILE A 79 3.66 4.47 -6.10
C ILE A 79 2.93 3.30 -6.75
N GLN A 80 3.18 2.99 -8.03
CA GLN A 80 2.55 1.83 -8.69
C GLN A 80 2.84 0.51 -7.96
N TYR A 81 4.10 0.29 -7.56
CA TYR A 81 4.49 -0.90 -6.80
C TYR A 81 3.86 -0.93 -5.40
N ILE A 82 3.82 0.24 -4.74
CA ILE A 82 3.20 0.38 -3.42
C ILE A 82 1.70 0.12 -3.50
N ALA A 83 1.02 0.64 -4.53
CA ALA A 83 -0.40 0.43 -4.77
C ALA A 83 -0.72 -1.06 -4.96
N MET A 84 0.14 -1.79 -5.68
CA MET A 84 -0.01 -3.24 -5.83
C MET A 84 0.13 -3.97 -4.48
N ALA A 85 1.12 -3.61 -3.66
CA ALA A 85 1.27 -4.17 -2.31
C ALA A 85 0.08 -3.83 -1.40
N SER A 86 -0.43 -2.60 -1.47
CA SER A 86 -1.61 -2.15 -0.73
C SER A 86 -2.88 -2.90 -1.14
N ALA A 87 -3.04 -3.22 -2.43
CA ALA A 87 -4.15 -4.04 -2.92
C ALA A 87 -4.10 -5.47 -2.35
N VAL A 88 -2.92 -6.09 -2.31
CA VAL A 88 -2.72 -7.41 -1.67
C VAL A 88 -3.07 -7.35 -0.20
N TYR A 89 -2.64 -6.31 0.52
CA TYR A 89 -2.99 -6.13 1.93
C TYR A 89 -4.51 -5.99 2.15
N GLY A 90 -5.18 -5.20 1.31
CA GLY A 90 -6.64 -5.05 1.35
C GLY A 90 -7.37 -6.37 1.13
N ALA A 91 -6.92 -7.19 0.17
CA ALA A 91 -7.47 -8.53 -0.07
C ALA A 91 -7.29 -9.45 1.14
N ILE A 92 -6.09 -9.47 1.75
CA ILE A 92 -5.79 -10.25 2.96
C ILE A 92 -6.70 -9.83 4.11
N LEU A 93 -6.93 -8.54 4.33
CA LEU A 93 -7.84 -8.04 5.36
C LEU A 93 -9.29 -8.48 5.11
N GLY A 94 -9.75 -8.41 3.86
CA GLY A 94 -11.09 -8.82 3.47
C GLY A 94 -11.32 -10.32 3.68
N VAL A 95 -10.41 -11.16 3.20
CA VAL A 95 -10.52 -12.63 3.30
C VAL A 95 -10.45 -13.10 4.75
N ASN A 96 -9.53 -12.54 5.54
CA ASN A 96 -9.38 -12.91 6.95
C ASN A 96 -10.51 -12.42 7.86
N SER A 97 -11.44 -11.62 7.34
CA SER A 97 -12.56 -11.09 8.12
C SER A 97 -13.57 -12.16 8.55
N LEU A 98 -13.79 -13.15 7.67
CA LEU A 98 -14.80 -14.20 7.81
C LEU A 98 -14.14 -15.56 8.02
N ILE A 99 -13.17 -15.94 7.17
CA ILE A 99 -12.54 -17.27 7.18
C ILE A 99 -11.87 -17.59 8.53
N ARG A 100 -11.36 -16.56 9.20
CA ARG A 100 -10.56 -16.76 10.42
C ARG A 100 -11.38 -17.24 11.62
N GLU A 101 -12.67 -16.90 11.68
CA GLU A 101 -13.54 -17.34 12.77
C GLU A 101 -14.15 -18.70 12.50
N GLU A 102 -14.38 -19.00 11.22
CA GLU A 102 -14.77 -20.33 10.76
C GLU A 102 -13.64 -21.34 11.01
N SER A 103 -12.40 -21.00 10.65
CA SER A 103 -11.25 -21.88 10.85
C SER A 103 -10.88 -22.10 12.32
N GLN A 104 -11.17 -21.14 13.19
CA GLN A 104 -10.91 -21.23 14.63
C GLN A 104 -12.09 -21.81 15.44
N GLY A 105 -13.22 -22.13 14.79
CA GLY A 105 -14.43 -22.62 15.47
C GLY A 105 -15.05 -21.62 16.45
N THR A 106 -14.65 -20.34 16.42
CA THR A 106 -15.12 -19.32 17.37
C THR A 106 -16.43 -18.66 16.94
N ILE A 107 -16.92 -19.00 15.74
CA ILE A 107 -18.17 -18.46 15.19
C ILE A 107 -19.40 -18.91 15.99
N GLU A 108 -19.38 -20.12 16.57
CA GLU A 108 -20.46 -20.67 17.40
C GLU A 108 -20.64 -19.85 18.68
N PHE A 109 -19.53 -19.39 19.28
CA PHE A 109 -19.57 -18.50 20.44
C PHE A 109 -20.12 -17.11 20.11
N LEU A 110 -19.87 -16.61 18.90
CA LEU A 110 -20.42 -15.34 18.44
C LEU A 110 -21.94 -15.44 18.20
N TYR A 111 -22.41 -16.57 17.69
CA TYR A 111 -23.84 -16.82 17.43
C TYR A 111 -24.65 -17.21 18.66
N SER A 112 -24.02 -17.68 19.74
CA SER A 112 -24.72 -17.95 21.00
C SER A 112 -25.12 -16.67 21.75
N LYS A 113 -24.56 -15.50 21.37
CA LYS A 113 -24.98 -14.22 21.92
C LYS A 113 -26.25 -13.71 21.23
N PRO A 114 -27.16 -13.03 21.97
CA PRO A 114 -28.40 -12.47 21.41
C PRO A 114 -28.11 -11.20 20.58
N ILE A 115 -27.38 -11.37 19.47
CA ILE A 115 -26.95 -10.30 18.58
C ILE A 115 -27.35 -10.69 17.16
N ASN A 116 -27.94 -9.75 16.41
CA ASN A 116 -28.34 -9.99 15.02
C ASN A 116 -27.09 -10.28 14.15
N ARG A 117 -27.16 -11.31 13.29
CA ARG A 117 -26.08 -11.73 12.37
C ARG A 117 -25.63 -10.59 11.45
N LEU A 118 -26.57 -9.78 10.95
CA LEU A 118 -26.25 -8.60 10.13
C LEU A 118 -25.44 -7.55 10.89
N LYS A 119 -25.67 -7.40 12.20
CA LYS A 119 -24.91 -6.46 13.04
C LYS A 119 -23.46 -6.91 13.24
N ILE A 120 -23.22 -8.22 13.30
CA ILE A 120 -21.87 -8.79 13.39
C ILE A 120 -21.09 -8.50 12.11
N VAL A 121 -21.66 -8.83 10.95
CA VAL A 121 -21.03 -8.63 9.64
C VAL A 121 -20.76 -7.15 9.36
N THR A 122 -21.75 -6.28 9.55
CA THR A 122 -21.58 -4.83 9.32
C THR A 122 -20.54 -4.22 10.25
N SER A 123 -20.52 -4.60 11.54
CA SER A 123 -19.51 -4.11 12.48
C SER A 123 -18.07 -4.53 12.10
N LYS A 124 -17.90 -5.72 11.53
CA LYS A 124 -16.61 -6.23 11.04
C LYS A 124 -16.16 -5.50 9.78
N LEU A 125 -17.06 -5.35 8.80
CA LEU A 125 -16.77 -4.60 7.57
C LEU A 125 -16.36 -3.16 7.89
N CYS A 126 -17.10 -2.46 8.77
CA CYS A 126 -16.72 -1.13 9.21
C CYS A 126 -15.34 -1.09 9.88
N ALA A 127 -14.99 -2.11 10.69
CA ALA A 127 -13.67 -2.17 11.33
C ALA A 127 -12.53 -2.34 10.31
N ILE A 128 -12.75 -3.12 9.25
CA ILE A 128 -11.76 -3.34 8.18
C ILE A 128 -11.61 -2.10 7.31
N VAL A 129 -12.72 -1.47 6.93
CA VAL A 129 -12.67 -0.21 6.17
C VAL A 129 -11.95 0.87 6.98
N ALA A 130 -12.24 0.97 8.28
CA ALA A 130 -11.55 1.90 9.15
C ALA A 130 -10.04 1.60 9.26
N ILE A 131 -9.63 0.34 9.39
CA ILE A 131 -8.20 0.00 9.47
C ILE A 131 -7.48 0.24 8.15
N PHE A 132 -8.12 -0.07 7.02
CA PHE A 132 -7.55 0.16 5.71
C PHE A 132 -7.42 1.66 5.41
N TYR A 133 -8.38 2.46 5.84
CA TYR A 133 -8.28 3.91 5.76
C TYR A 133 -7.14 4.49 6.60
N VAL A 134 -6.96 3.99 7.83
CA VAL A 134 -5.81 4.36 8.68
C VAL A 134 -4.49 3.98 8.02
N TYR A 135 -4.39 2.81 7.40
CA TYR A 135 -3.22 2.38 6.64
C TYR A 135 -2.90 3.34 5.47
N ILE A 136 -3.91 3.73 4.68
CA ILE A 136 -3.74 4.70 3.58
C ILE A 136 -3.24 6.04 4.11
N LEU A 137 -3.80 6.53 5.22
CA LEU A 137 -3.35 7.79 5.82
C LEU A 137 -1.89 7.72 6.26
N ILE A 138 -1.48 6.62 6.91
CA ILE A 138 -0.09 6.44 7.33
C ILE A 138 0.84 6.46 6.11
N ILE A 139 0.53 5.69 5.07
CA ILE A 139 1.32 5.68 3.84
C ILE A 139 1.37 7.06 3.20
N GLY A 140 0.23 7.75 3.07
CA GLY A 140 0.17 9.10 2.52
C GLY A 140 1.07 10.08 3.27
N THR A 141 1.07 10.03 4.61
CA THR A 141 1.95 10.88 5.43
C THR A 141 3.43 10.54 5.25
N ILE A 142 3.78 9.26 5.14
CA ILE A 142 5.17 8.83 4.89
C ILE A 142 5.62 9.33 3.51
N THR A 143 4.82 9.11 2.47
CA THR A 143 5.13 9.55 1.11
C THR A 143 5.34 11.06 1.04
N MET A 144 4.44 11.84 1.66
CA MET A 144 4.60 13.30 1.74
C MET A 144 5.89 13.68 2.47
N GLY A 145 6.16 13.07 3.63
CA GLY A 145 7.38 13.35 4.41
C GLY A 145 8.66 13.04 3.65
N VAL A 146 8.69 11.91 2.93
CA VAL A 146 9.85 11.52 2.10
C VAL A 146 10.01 12.46 0.90
N CYS A 147 8.92 12.88 0.25
CA CYS A 147 8.99 13.87 -0.83
C CYS A 147 9.58 15.21 -0.35
N TYR A 148 9.23 15.66 0.86
CA TYR A 148 9.84 16.87 1.43
C TYR A 148 11.33 16.71 1.72
N MET A 149 11.78 15.51 2.12
CA MET A 149 13.21 15.25 2.40
C MET A 149 14.07 15.13 1.15
N VAL A 150 13.48 14.63 0.05
CA VAL A 150 14.19 14.38 -1.21
C VAL A 150 14.13 15.57 -2.18
N LYS A 151 13.26 16.56 -1.93
CA LYS A 151 13.18 17.76 -2.77
C LYS A 151 14.53 18.49 -2.77
N PRO A 152 15.27 18.52 -3.89
CA PRO A 152 16.41 19.42 -4.02
C PRO A 152 15.85 20.84 -4.12
N GLU A 153 16.53 21.79 -3.47
CA GLU A 153 16.29 23.23 -3.67
C GLU A 153 16.49 23.63 -5.13
#